data_AF-A0A836QIC3-F1
#
_entry.id   AF-A0A836QIC3-F1
#
_cell.length_a   1.000
_cell.length_b   1.000
_cell.length_c   1.000
_cell.angle_alpha   90.00
_cell.angle_beta   90.00
_cell.angle_gamma   90.00
#
_symmetry.space_group_name_H-M   'P 1'
#
loop_
_entity.id
_entity.type
_entity.pdbx_description
1 polymer ?
#
loop_
_entity_poly.entity_id
_entity_poly.type
_entity_poly.pdbx_seq_one_letter_code
_entity_poly.pdbx_strand_id
1 'polypeptide(L)'
;MGDPVKALRLSEEALKHFSRGRSSVEVTEYLDRLATWMGEVNTQNHDGVTLTPAIVRFLASAEDLESGIRELERLRQETREGRFDADNELQRELEYKRFASEAGRQPNWPQGEAEQRIAFDRLTVLASTNNHQACELPEQEVIEARRAAFEAKGLLDFLREFRSHTDRPITVLGNERFGRLFVVEPLEPFLRGHFDVLYERVPSHGSMRLTVPHYLDRFQRNGFAPEFMKYLSTHMPHVVLVDVCSPRATENYTKIARGIRDLVNWFMVFNHIRAQGDRSRYVSDSSLPSHQVAELEKWWEFEVVARRISQWIEPGPTYGISHWAPDLRKEVLMGELVIPSKP
;
A
#
# COMPACT_ATOMS: atom_id res chain seq x y z
N MET A 1 2.27 -25.55 -8.78
CA MET A 1 3.37 -24.81 -8.12
C MET A 1 4.22 -24.21 -9.23
N GLY A 2 4.42 -22.89 -9.21
CA GLY A 2 5.30 -22.23 -10.17
C GLY A 2 6.76 -22.51 -9.84
N ASP A 3 7.64 -22.33 -10.82
CA ASP A 3 9.09 -22.44 -10.64
C ASP A 3 9.59 -21.31 -9.70
N PRO A 4 10.08 -21.61 -8.48
CA PRO A 4 10.50 -20.61 -7.50
C PRO A 4 11.63 -19.71 -8.02
N VAL A 5 12.43 -20.21 -8.97
CA VAL A 5 13.49 -19.43 -9.64
C VAL A 5 12.90 -18.25 -10.44
N LYS A 6 11.77 -18.48 -11.14
CA LYS A 6 11.07 -17.44 -11.88
C LYS A 6 10.38 -16.43 -10.96
N ALA A 7 9.85 -16.90 -9.83
CA ALA A 7 9.20 -16.02 -8.84
C ALA A 7 10.22 -15.05 -8.20
N LEU A 8 11.43 -15.54 -7.92
CA LEU A 8 12.51 -14.77 -7.28
C LEU A 8 13.35 -13.93 -8.25
N ARG A 9 13.18 -14.10 -9.57
CA ARG A 9 13.97 -13.44 -10.64
C ARG A 9 15.49 -13.59 -10.42
N LEU A 10 15.94 -14.75 -9.98
CA LEU A 10 17.36 -15.00 -9.72
C LEU A 10 18.15 -15.13 -11.02
N SER A 11 19.37 -14.57 -11.04
CA SER A 11 20.33 -14.86 -12.10
C SER A 11 20.95 -16.25 -11.92
N GLU A 12 21.54 -16.80 -12.98
CA GLU A 12 22.30 -18.06 -12.90
C GLU A 12 23.42 -18.00 -11.86
N GLU A 13 24.05 -16.83 -11.71
CA GLU A 13 25.11 -16.64 -10.71
C GLU A 13 24.56 -16.66 -9.29
N ALA A 14 23.38 -16.08 -9.06
CA ALA A 14 22.71 -16.16 -7.77
C ALA A 14 22.34 -17.60 -7.39
N LEU A 15 21.89 -18.40 -8.36
CA LEU A 15 21.62 -19.83 -8.15
C LEU A 15 22.87 -20.62 -7.77
N LYS A 16 24.02 -20.31 -8.37
CA LYS A 16 25.30 -20.96 -8.01
C LYS A 16 25.67 -20.68 -6.54
N HIS A 17 25.44 -19.47 -6.07
CA HIS A 17 25.69 -19.12 -4.67
C HIS A 17 24.83 -19.95 -3.71
N PHE A 18 23.52 -20.06 -3.97
CA PHE A 18 22.63 -20.87 -3.12
C PHE A 18 22.90 -22.38 -3.22
N SER A 19 23.35 -22.85 -4.38
CA SER A 19 23.64 -24.28 -4.62
C SER A 19 24.96 -24.77 -4.03
N ARG A 20 25.83 -23.86 -3.58
CA ARG A 20 27.17 -24.22 -3.11
C ARG A 20 27.09 -25.02 -1.80
N GLY A 21 27.52 -26.28 -1.85
CA GLY A 21 27.58 -27.16 -0.68
C GLY A 21 26.23 -27.70 -0.20
N ARG A 22 25.17 -27.55 -1.00
CA ARG A 22 23.81 -28.04 -0.72
C ARG A 22 23.37 -29.06 -1.78
N SER A 23 22.59 -30.04 -1.38
CA SER A 23 21.90 -30.95 -2.30
C SER A 23 20.78 -30.23 -3.06
N SER A 24 20.30 -30.82 -4.16
CA SER A 24 19.20 -30.23 -4.94
C SER A 24 17.91 -30.05 -4.15
N VAL A 25 17.63 -30.96 -3.20
CA VAL A 25 16.46 -30.88 -2.31
C VAL A 25 16.60 -29.71 -1.35
N GLU A 26 17.76 -29.57 -0.69
CA GLU A 26 18.02 -28.45 0.22
C GLU A 26 17.96 -27.10 -0.48
N VAL A 27 18.46 -27.01 -1.72
CA VAL A 27 18.35 -25.79 -2.53
C VAL A 27 16.90 -25.46 -2.84
N THR A 28 16.08 -26.45 -3.18
CA THR A 28 14.67 -26.24 -3.50
C THR A 28 13.90 -25.73 -2.27
N GLU A 29 14.07 -26.38 -1.12
CA GLU A 29 13.44 -25.95 0.13
C GLU A 29 13.89 -24.54 0.55
N TYR A 30 15.17 -24.24 0.37
CA TYR A 30 15.73 -22.91 0.63
C TYR A 30 15.08 -21.84 -0.25
N LEU A 31 14.97 -22.10 -1.56
CA LEU A 31 14.37 -21.16 -2.51
C LEU A 31 12.87 -20.98 -2.29
N ASP A 32 12.15 -22.04 -1.93
CA ASP A 32 10.71 -21.95 -1.62
C ASP A 32 10.47 -21.06 -0.40
N ARG A 33 11.24 -21.24 0.68
CA ARG A 33 11.15 -20.38 1.87
C ARG A 33 11.52 -18.93 1.58
N LEU A 34 12.58 -18.72 0.80
CA LEU A 34 12.99 -17.38 0.37
C LEU A 34 11.89 -16.72 -0.47
N ALA A 35 11.21 -17.48 -1.34
CA ALA A 35 10.07 -16.99 -2.11
C ALA A 35 8.87 -16.62 -1.23
N THR A 36 8.59 -17.39 -0.18
CA THR A 36 7.55 -17.06 0.82
C THR A 36 7.87 -15.73 1.51
N TRP A 37 9.06 -15.60 2.09
CA TRP A 37 9.48 -14.34 2.75
C TRP A 37 9.45 -13.14 1.79
N MET A 38 9.98 -13.30 0.58
CA MET A 38 9.92 -12.26 -0.45
C MET A 38 8.48 -11.88 -0.81
N GLY A 39 7.56 -12.85 -0.84
CA GLY A 39 6.13 -12.59 -1.08
C GLY A 39 5.47 -11.78 0.03
N GLU A 40 5.85 -12.03 1.29
CA GLU A 40 5.36 -11.29 2.46
C GLU A 40 5.92 -9.87 2.52
N VAL A 41 7.22 -9.73 2.25
CA VAL A 41 7.94 -8.45 2.30
C VAL A 41 7.62 -7.55 1.10
N ASN A 42 7.45 -8.13 -0.10
CA ASN A 42 7.20 -7.37 -1.33
C ASN A 42 5.72 -7.17 -1.64
N THR A 43 4.86 -7.20 -0.62
CA THR A 43 3.42 -6.89 -0.77
C THR A 43 3.19 -5.49 -1.35
N GLN A 44 4.14 -4.57 -1.17
CA GLN A 44 4.08 -3.17 -1.63
C GLN A 44 5.35 -2.73 -2.38
N ASN A 45 5.17 -1.80 -3.33
CA ASN A 45 6.18 -1.49 -4.34
C ASN A 45 7.42 -0.73 -3.85
N HIS A 46 7.39 -0.10 -2.66
CA HIS A 46 8.40 0.89 -2.25
C HIS A 46 9.22 0.52 -1.01
N ASP A 47 8.85 -0.53 -0.28
CA ASP A 47 9.53 -0.99 0.96
C ASP A 47 9.85 -2.49 0.88
N GLY A 48 9.75 -3.05 -0.32
CA GLY A 48 10.16 -4.43 -0.57
C GLY A 48 11.68 -4.60 -0.55
N VAL A 49 12.11 -5.85 -0.71
CA VAL A 49 13.49 -6.26 -0.92
C VAL A 49 13.69 -6.67 -2.38
N THR A 50 14.81 -6.24 -2.95
CA THR A 50 15.36 -6.81 -4.19
C THR A 50 16.51 -7.73 -3.80
N LEU A 51 16.57 -8.94 -4.34
CA LEU A 51 17.70 -9.85 -4.13
C LEU A 51 18.91 -9.38 -4.95
N THR A 52 19.58 -8.33 -4.48
CA THR A 52 20.80 -7.83 -5.11
C THR A 52 21.96 -8.81 -4.91
N PRO A 53 23.04 -8.73 -5.69
CA PRO A 53 24.18 -9.62 -5.53
C PRO A 53 24.76 -9.65 -4.10
N ALA A 54 24.74 -8.51 -3.39
CA ALA A 54 25.20 -8.44 -2.00
C ALA A 54 24.27 -9.21 -1.05
N ILE A 55 22.95 -9.02 -1.16
CA ILE A 55 21.96 -9.74 -0.37
C ILE A 55 22.01 -11.25 -0.65
N VAL A 56 22.14 -11.65 -1.92
CA VAL A 56 22.31 -13.05 -2.32
C VAL A 56 23.56 -13.66 -1.69
N ARG A 57 24.72 -12.98 -1.76
CA ARG A 57 25.96 -13.47 -1.16
C ARG A 57 25.81 -13.63 0.35
N PHE A 58 25.23 -12.65 1.02
CA PHE A 58 24.99 -12.68 2.45
C PHE A 58 24.10 -13.87 2.85
N LEU A 59 22.92 -13.99 2.25
CA LEU A 59 21.99 -15.11 2.52
C LEU A 59 22.62 -16.47 2.23
N ALA A 60 23.36 -16.60 1.12
CA ALA A 60 24.02 -17.86 0.76
C ALA A 60 25.10 -18.28 1.77
N SER A 61 25.76 -17.30 2.41
CA SER A 61 26.81 -17.49 3.42
C SER A 61 26.30 -17.62 4.86
N ALA A 62 25.02 -17.33 5.12
CA ALA A 62 24.43 -17.47 6.44
C ALA A 62 24.45 -18.93 6.91
N GLU A 63 24.56 -19.13 8.24
CA GLU A 63 24.51 -20.45 8.87
C GLU A 63 23.22 -21.18 8.49
N ASP A 64 22.10 -20.46 8.56
CA ASP A 64 20.81 -20.88 8.06
C ASP A 64 20.04 -19.69 7.42
N LEU A 65 19.02 -20.01 6.61
CA LEU A 65 18.23 -18.99 5.92
C LEU A 65 17.49 -18.07 6.91
N GLU A 66 16.97 -18.63 8.01
CA GLU A 66 16.16 -17.89 8.98
C GLU A 66 17.01 -16.91 9.79
N SER A 67 18.26 -17.24 10.10
CA SER A 67 19.21 -16.30 10.70
C SER A 67 19.51 -15.15 9.74
N GLY A 68 19.73 -15.45 8.45
CA GLY A 68 19.94 -14.44 7.42
C GLY A 68 18.74 -13.51 7.23
N ILE A 69 17.54 -14.07 7.12
CA ILE A 69 16.29 -13.31 7.01
C ILE A 69 16.09 -12.41 8.24
N ARG A 70 16.27 -12.95 9.46
CA ARG A 70 16.13 -12.16 10.70
C ARG A 70 17.09 -10.97 10.75
N GLU A 71 18.31 -11.14 10.26
CA GLU A 71 19.27 -10.04 10.21
C GLU A 71 18.87 -8.98 9.18
N LEU A 72 18.41 -9.38 7.99
CA LEU A 72 17.88 -8.42 7.00
C LEU A 72 16.68 -7.65 7.56
N GLU A 73 15.75 -8.31 8.24
CA GLU A 73 14.61 -7.64 8.89
C GLU A 73 15.05 -6.68 10.00
N ARG A 74 16.03 -7.07 10.82
CA ARG A 74 16.60 -6.20 11.85
C ARG A 74 17.18 -4.92 11.22
N LEU A 75 17.99 -5.07 10.18
CA LEU A 75 18.60 -3.95 9.46
C LEU A 75 17.55 -3.04 8.81
N ARG A 76 16.51 -3.60 8.20
CA ARG A 76 15.38 -2.82 7.66
C ARG A 76 14.68 -2.02 8.75
N GLN A 77 14.43 -2.63 9.91
CA GLN A 77 13.79 -1.96 11.03
C GLN A 77 14.66 -0.82 11.58
N GLU A 78 15.98 -1.00 11.67
CA GLU A 78 16.90 0.07 12.05
C GLU A 78 16.85 1.26 11.10
N THR A 79 16.86 1.02 9.79
CA THR A 79 16.70 2.06 8.78
C THR A 79 15.40 2.83 8.97
N ARG A 80 14.28 2.13 9.19
CA ARG A 80 12.95 2.76 9.44
C ARG A 80 12.92 3.60 10.71
N GLU A 81 13.66 3.20 11.73
CA GLU A 81 13.80 3.93 12.99
C GLU A 81 14.85 5.04 12.93
N GLY A 82 15.35 5.39 11.73
CA GLY A 82 16.31 6.48 11.51
C GLY A 82 17.75 6.14 11.87
N ARG A 83 18.07 4.87 12.10
CA ARG A 83 19.43 4.36 12.39
C ARG A 83 20.09 3.76 11.16
N PHE A 84 19.95 4.45 10.03
CA PHE A 84 20.60 4.05 8.79
C PHE A 84 22.11 4.32 8.85
N ASP A 85 22.90 3.31 8.53
CA ASP A 85 24.35 3.35 8.42
C ASP A 85 24.75 3.18 6.94
N ALA A 86 25.28 4.26 6.36
CA ALA A 86 25.72 4.27 4.97
C ALA A 86 26.97 3.40 4.72
N ASP A 87 27.72 3.05 5.77
CA ASP A 87 28.87 2.16 5.65
C ASP A 87 28.46 0.67 5.70
N ASN A 88 27.23 0.38 6.13
CA ASN A 88 26.66 -0.96 6.09
C ASN A 88 26.13 -1.29 4.68
N GLU A 89 26.87 -2.16 3.96
CA GLU A 89 26.53 -2.59 2.59
C GLU A 89 25.11 -3.19 2.51
N LEU A 90 24.69 -3.97 3.50
CA LEU A 90 23.37 -4.61 3.49
C LEU A 90 22.24 -3.60 3.69
N GLN A 91 22.38 -2.67 4.63
CA GLN A 91 21.37 -1.61 4.81
C GLN A 91 21.22 -0.76 3.55
N ARG A 92 22.34 -0.42 2.89
CA ARG A 92 22.29 0.26 1.59
C ARG A 92 21.53 -0.56 0.57
N GLU A 93 21.91 -1.81 0.36
CA GLU A 93 21.32 -2.65 -0.68
C GLU A 93 19.82 -2.92 -0.45
N LEU A 94 19.37 -2.96 0.81
CA LEU A 94 17.96 -3.03 1.18
C LEU A 94 17.16 -1.80 0.72
N GLU A 95 17.76 -0.61 0.63
CA GLU A 95 17.11 0.60 0.11
C GLU A 95 17.01 0.64 -1.43
N TYR A 96 17.66 -0.28 -2.16
CA TYR A 96 17.65 -0.26 -3.62
C TYR A 96 16.23 -0.37 -4.21
N LYS A 97 15.37 -1.20 -3.62
CA LYS A 97 13.98 -1.35 -4.07
C LYS A 97 13.21 -0.03 -3.96
N ARG A 98 13.39 0.68 -2.84
CA ARG A 98 12.80 1.99 -2.61
C ARG A 98 13.30 2.99 -3.65
N PHE A 99 14.61 3.05 -3.87
CA PHE A 99 15.20 3.87 -4.92
C PHE A 99 14.61 3.57 -6.29
N ALA A 100 14.57 2.30 -6.71
CA ALA A 100 14.06 1.89 -8.02
C ALA A 100 12.57 2.24 -8.18
N SER A 101 11.78 2.11 -7.11
CA SER A 101 10.37 2.52 -7.07
C SER A 101 10.23 4.03 -7.29
N GLU A 102 11.06 4.84 -6.64
CA GLU A 102 11.06 6.30 -6.81
C GLU A 102 11.60 6.72 -8.18
N ALA A 103 12.67 6.10 -8.67
CA ALA A 103 13.22 6.37 -10.00
C ALA A 103 12.20 6.10 -11.11
N GLY A 104 11.48 4.98 -11.03
CA GLY A 104 10.40 4.66 -11.97
C GLY A 104 9.21 5.63 -11.93
N ARG A 105 9.11 6.47 -10.90
CA ARG A 105 8.05 7.49 -10.75
C ARG A 105 8.46 8.86 -11.30
N GLN A 106 9.76 9.09 -11.54
CA GLN A 106 10.29 10.38 -11.96
C GLN A 106 10.57 10.37 -13.48
N PRO A 107 9.89 11.21 -14.29
CA PRO A 107 10.01 11.19 -15.75
C PRO A 107 11.44 11.37 -16.27
N ASN A 108 12.27 12.08 -15.51
CA ASN A 108 13.65 12.41 -15.89
C ASN A 108 14.70 11.52 -15.22
N TRP A 109 14.28 10.45 -14.53
CA TRP A 109 15.19 9.52 -13.85
C TRP A 109 15.39 8.24 -14.67
N PRO A 110 16.45 7.47 -14.38
CA PRO A 110 16.70 6.17 -14.99
C PRO A 110 15.49 5.22 -14.91
N GLN A 111 15.09 4.68 -16.06
CA GLN A 111 13.94 3.76 -16.16
C GLN A 111 14.38 2.31 -16.33
N GLY A 112 15.56 2.06 -16.88
CA GLY A 112 16.11 0.72 -17.03
C GLY A 112 16.78 0.22 -15.74
N GLU A 113 16.64 -1.06 -15.43
CA GLU A 113 17.21 -1.67 -14.21
C GLU A 113 18.74 -1.44 -14.08
N ALA A 114 19.48 -1.58 -15.19
CA ALA A 114 20.92 -1.33 -15.20
C ALA A 114 21.26 0.15 -14.94
N GLU A 115 20.49 1.07 -15.52
CA GLU A 115 20.69 2.51 -15.33
C GLU A 115 20.31 2.93 -13.89
N GLN A 116 19.24 2.36 -13.34
CA GLN A 116 18.81 2.54 -11.96
C GLN A 116 19.90 2.04 -11.00
N ARG A 117 20.48 0.86 -11.26
CA ARG A 117 21.59 0.35 -10.45
C ARG A 117 22.79 1.30 -10.45
N ILE A 118 23.21 1.77 -11.63
CA ILE A 118 24.32 2.71 -11.76
C ILE A 118 24.04 4.02 -11.00
N ALA A 119 22.81 4.54 -11.09
CA ALA A 119 22.44 5.76 -10.40
C ALA A 119 22.38 5.57 -8.88
N PHE A 120 21.90 4.43 -8.41
CA PHE A 120 21.89 4.06 -7.00
C PHE A 120 23.30 4.00 -6.41
N ASP A 121 24.23 3.32 -7.11
CA ASP A 121 25.63 3.20 -6.66
C ASP A 121 26.37 4.55 -6.64
N ARG A 122 25.86 5.55 -7.37
CA ARG A 122 26.42 6.92 -7.45
C ARG A 122 25.77 7.91 -6.49
N LEU A 123 24.80 7.47 -5.69
CA LEU A 123 24.17 8.35 -4.71
C LEU A 123 25.23 8.90 -3.77
N THR A 124 25.26 10.23 -3.66
CA THR A 124 26.15 10.90 -2.72
C THR A 124 25.63 10.65 -1.32
N VAL A 125 26.43 9.99 -0.49
CA VAL A 125 26.16 9.92 0.96
C VAL A 125 26.32 11.33 1.50
N LEU A 126 25.22 11.93 1.90
CA LEU A 126 25.26 13.22 2.57
C LEU A 126 25.95 13.01 3.92
N ALA A 127 26.94 13.85 4.23
CA ALA A 127 27.63 13.76 5.51
C ALA A 127 26.59 13.82 6.64
N SER A 128 26.72 12.93 7.64
CA SER A 128 25.91 13.02 8.86
C SER A 128 26.12 14.42 9.42
N THR A 129 25.13 15.28 9.28
CA THR A 129 25.12 16.53 10.01
C THR A 129 24.81 16.16 11.45
N ASN A 130 25.84 15.75 12.19
CA ASN A 130 25.82 15.68 13.66
C ASN A 130 25.49 17.04 14.28
N ASN A 131 25.46 18.10 13.47
CA ASN A 131 24.63 19.26 13.72
C ASN A 131 23.17 18.84 13.56
N HIS A 132 22.63 18.15 14.57
CA HIS A 132 21.23 18.26 14.92
C HIS A 132 20.97 19.73 15.30
N GLN A 133 21.04 20.64 14.32
CA GLN A 133 20.24 21.85 14.44
C GLN A 133 18.84 21.32 14.66
N ALA A 134 18.25 21.66 15.80
CA ALA A 134 16.85 21.38 16.04
C ALA A 134 16.13 21.83 14.77
N CYS A 135 15.51 20.89 14.07
CA CYS A 135 14.64 21.22 12.95
C CYS A 135 13.45 21.92 13.59
N GLU A 136 13.58 23.21 13.83
CA GLU A 136 12.51 24.05 14.29
C GLU A 136 11.57 24.21 13.11
N LEU A 137 10.52 23.40 13.13
CA LEU A 137 9.43 23.53 12.19
C LEU A 137 8.88 24.97 12.30
N PRO A 138 8.68 25.68 11.18
CA PRO A 138 7.92 26.92 11.16
C PRO A 138 6.60 26.77 11.90
N GLU A 139 6.10 27.85 12.50
CA GLU A 139 4.85 27.83 13.30
C GLU A 139 3.69 27.16 12.56
N GLN A 140 3.56 27.44 11.26
CA GLN A 140 2.55 26.83 10.40
C GLN A 140 2.71 25.30 10.30
N GLU A 141 3.94 24.80 10.17
CA GLU A 141 4.22 23.36 10.11
C GLU A 141 3.96 22.68 11.47
N VAL A 142 4.23 23.37 12.59
CA VAL A 142 3.86 22.89 13.93
C VAL A 142 2.35 22.76 14.07
N ILE A 143 1.58 23.74 13.58
CA ILE A 143 0.11 23.69 13.59
C ILE A 143 -0.40 22.52 12.73
N GLU A 144 0.16 22.32 11.54
CA GLU A 144 -0.20 21.23 10.64
C GLU A 144 0.14 19.86 11.25
N ALA A 145 1.31 19.72 11.87
CA ALA A 145 1.71 18.50 12.58
C ALA A 145 0.78 18.20 13.76
N ARG A 146 0.42 19.20 14.57
CA ARG A 146 -0.55 19.05 15.68
C ARG A 146 -1.92 18.64 15.18
N ARG A 147 -2.38 19.20 14.07
CA ARG A 147 -3.64 18.83 13.44
C ARG A 147 -3.62 17.40 12.93
N ALA A 148 -2.57 16.99 12.22
CA ALA A 148 -2.40 15.62 11.77
C ALA A 148 -2.40 14.62 12.95
N ALA A 149 -1.71 14.95 14.04
CA ALA A 149 -1.72 14.14 15.27
C ALA A 149 -3.11 14.05 15.91
N PHE A 150 -3.87 15.16 15.94
CA PHE A 150 -5.25 15.18 16.43
C PHE A 150 -6.16 14.28 15.57
N GLU A 151 -6.10 14.40 14.25
CA GLU A 151 -6.89 13.59 13.32
C GLU A 151 -6.51 12.09 13.40
N ALA A 152 -5.22 11.77 13.51
CA ALA A 152 -4.73 10.41 13.70
C ALA A 152 -5.20 9.80 15.04
N LYS A 153 -5.19 10.59 16.13
CA LYS A 153 -5.74 10.14 17.41
C LYS A 153 -7.24 9.87 17.30
N GLY A 154 -8.00 10.76 16.66
CA GLY A 154 -9.42 10.54 16.41
C GLY A 154 -9.69 9.26 15.62
N LEU A 155 -8.86 8.96 14.61
CA LEU A 155 -8.95 7.74 13.83
C LEU A 155 -8.68 6.51 14.70
N LEU A 156 -7.65 6.55 15.55
CA LEU A 156 -7.35 5.45 16.46
C LEU A 156 -8.50 5.18 17.44
N ASP A 157 -9.08 6.23 18.00
CA ASP A 157 -10.21 6.13 18.93
C ASP A 157 -11.44 5.55 18.21
N PHE A 158 -11.73 5.99 16.97
CA PHE A 158 -12.75 5.38 16.10
C PHE A 158 -12.48 3.90 15.81
N LEU A 159 -11.25 3.53 15.44
CA LEU A 159 -10.91 2.15 15.11
C LEU A 159 -11.10 1.21 16.31
N ARG A 160 -10.72 1.67 17.52
CA ARG A 160 -10.91 0.91 18.77
C ARG A 160 -12.39 0.70 19.08
N GLU A 161 -13.19 1.76 18.97
CA GLU A 161 -14.64 1.67 19.14
C GLU A 161 -15.25 0.77 18.07
N PHE A 162 -14.83 0.89 16.81
CA PHE A 162 -15.37 0.07 15.73
C PHE A 162 -15.06 -1.42 15.97
N ARG A 163 -13.83 -1.73 16.40
CA ARG A 163 -13.41 -3.08 16.79
C ARG A 163 -14.20 -3.66 17.96
N SER A 164 -14.67 -2.83 18.91
CA SER A 164 -15.51 -3.32 20.02
C SER A 164 -16.93 -3.67 19.60
N HIS A 165 -17.37 -3.24 18.41
CA HIS A 165 -18.71 -3.48 17.88
C HIS A 165 -18.78 -4.62 16.85
N THR A 166 -17.65 -5.27 16.54
CA THR A 166 -17.62 -6.30 15.49
C THR A 166 -16.53 -7.33 15.73
N ASP A 167 -16.85 -8.60 15.48
CA ASP A 167 -15.87 -9.69 15.48
C ASP A 167 -15.16 -9.86 14.13
N ARG A 168 -15.80 -9.42 13.04
CA ARG A 168 -15.30 -9.47 11.67
C ARG A 168 -13.91 -8.80 11.56
N PRO A 169 -12.96 -9.37 10.79
CA PRO A 169 -11.64 -8.76 10.60
C PRO A 169 -11.75 -7.33 10.08
N ILE A 170 -10.81 -6.47 10.44
CA ILE A 170 -10.77 -5.07 9.99
C ILE A 170 -9.43 -4.82 9.30
N THR A 171 -9.48 -4.42 8.05
CA THR A 171 -8.30 -4.02 7.27
C THR A 171 -8.26 -2.51 7.14
N VAL A 172 -7.19 -1.90 7.65
CA VAL A 172 -6.88 -0.47 7.52
C VAL A 172 -5.98 -0.28 6.30
N LEU A 173 -6.46 0.49 5.32
CA LEU A 173 -5.76 0.78 4.08
C LEU A 173 -5.28 2.24 4.08
N GLY A 174 -3.98 2.45 4.32
CA GLY A 174 -3.36 3.77 4.22
C GLY A 174 -3.02 4.14 2.78
N ASN A 175 -3.35 5.37 2.36
CA ASN A 175 -2.87 5.88 1.07
C ASN A 175 -1.39 6.28 1.16
N GLU A 176 -0.48 5.55 0.49
CA GLU A 176 0.96 5.85 0.50
C GLU A 176 1.35 7.01 -0.44
N ARG A 177 0.38 7.78 -0.96
CA ARG A 177 0.62 8.89 -1.91
C ARG A 177 1.71 9.86 -1.46
N PHE A 178 1.76 10.17 -0.17
CA PHE A 178 2.75 11.09 0.42
C PHE A 178 3.90 10.35 1.12
N GLY A 179 3.95 9.02 1.05
CA GLY A 179 4.73 8.18 1.96
C GLY A 179 3.86 7.62 3.09
N ARG A 180 4.36 6.62 3.81
CA ARG A 180 3.61 5.93 4.87
C ARG A 180 3.47 6.76 6.16
N LEU A 181 4.35 7.74 6.36
CA LEU A 181 4.61 8.43 7.63
C LEU A 181 3.50 9.37 8.14
N PHE A 182 2.40 9.55 7.42
CA PHE A 182 1.48 10.68 7.69
C PHE A 182 0.36 10.38 8.69
N VAL A 183 -0.22 9.17 8.68
CA VAL A 183 -1.34 8.81 9.59
C VAL A 183 -1.30 7.36 10.01
N VAL A 184 -1.32 6.41 9.07
CA VAL A 184 -1.46 4.99 9.41
C VAL A 184 -0.18 4.40 9.99
N GLU A 185 0.99 4.74 9.43
CA GLU A 185 2.28 4.20 9.92
C GLU A 185 2.58 4.59 11.37
N PRO A 186 2.42 5.87 11.79
CA PRO A 186 2.58 6.23 13.21
C PRO A 186 1.63 5.48 14.15
N LEU A 187 0.49 4.98 13.62
CA LEU A 187 -0.50 4.23 14.41
C LEU A 187 -0.24 2.72 14.44
N GLU A 188 0.59 2.16 13.56
CA GLU A 188 0.84 0.71 13.47
C GLU A 188 1.14 0.02 14.81
N PRO A 189 1.99 0.58 15.71
CA PRO A 189 2.23 -0.03 17.01
C PRO A 189 0.96 -0.20 17.85
N PHE A 190 -0.04 0.67 17.66
CA PHE A 190 -1.32 0.64 18.37
C PHE A 190 -2.38 -0.22 17.66
N LEU A 191 -2.17 -0.54 16.38
CA LEU A 191 -3.07 -1.37 15.57
C LEU A 191 -2.67 -2.86 15.57
N ARG A 192 -1.40 -3.16 15.89
CA ARG A 192 -0.84 -4.51 15.87
C ARG A 192 -1.67 -5.49 16.70
N GLY A 193 -1.98 -6.65 16.10
CA GLY A 193 -2.70 -7.75 16.74
C GLY A 193 -4.23 -7.64 16.69
N HIS A 194 -4.77 -6.48 16.31
CA HIS A 194 -6.22 -6.26 16.25
C HIS A 194 -6.73 -5.87 14.85
N PHE A 195 -5.84 -5.36 14.00
CA PHE A 195 -6.16 -4.90 12.65
C PHE A 195 -5.12 -5.40 11.65
N ASP A 196 -5.57 -5.69 10.43
CA ASP A 196 -4.67 -5.86 9.28
C ASP A 196 -4.33 -4.48 8.73
N VAL A 197 -3.06 -4.17 8.52
CA VAL A 197 -2.63 -2.88 7.95
C VAL A 197 -2.00 -3.13 6.58
N LEU A 198 -2.51 -2.46 5.56
CA LEU A 198 -1.93 -2.44 4.22
C LEU A 198 -1.86 -0.99 3.72
N TYR A 199 -1.03 -0.77 2.71
CA TYR A 199 -0.97 0.49 2.00
C TYR A 199 -1.21 0.27 0.52
N GLU A 200 -1.92 1.23 -0.07
CA GLU A 200 -2.15 1.31 -1.50
C GLU A 200 -1.86 2.72 -1.97
N ARG A 201 -1.35 2.87 -3.19
CA ARG A 201 -1.06 4.18 -3.75
C ARG A 201 -2.16 4.62 -4.69
N VAL A 202 -2.89 5.66 -4.31
CA VAL A 202 -3.90 6.24 -5.20
C VAL A 202 -3.58 7.71 -5.48
N PRO A 203 -3.06 8.03 -6.68
CA PRO A 203 -2.67 9.39 -7.03
C PRO A 203 -3.90 10.27 -7.26
N SER A 204 -4.07 11.33 -6.45
CA SER A 204 -5.22 12.22 -6.63
C SER A 204 -5.19 13.09 -7.89
N HIS A 205 -4.02 13.24 -8.54
CA HIS A 205 -3.89 13.99 -9.80
C HIS A 205 -4.39 13.19 -11.01
N GLY A 206 -4.36 11.86 -10.95
CA GLY A 206 -4.88 10.96 -11.98
C GLY A 206 -6.36 10.62 -11.80
N SER A 207 -6.93 10.88 -10.62
CA SER A 207 -8.33 10.59 -10.33
C SER A 207 -9.27 11.51 -11.09
N MET A 208 -10.10 10.93 -11.96
CA MET A 208 -11.24 11.57 -12.62
C MET A 208 -12.56 10.99 -12.08
N ARG A 209 -13.68 11.64 -12.40
CA ARG A 209 -15.00 11.34 -11.82
C ARG A 209 -15.40 9.86 -11.91
N LEU A 210 -15.13 9.25 -13.06
CA LEU A 210 -15.52 7.86 -13.38
C LEU A 210 -14.32 6.91 -13.40
N THR A 211 -13.16 7.33 -12.91
CA THR A 211 -11.96 6.50 -12.90
C THR A 211 -12.19 5.28 -12.00
N VAL A 212 -11.91 4.09 -12.55
CA VAL A 212 -11.88 2.84 -11.79
C VAL A 212 -10.44 2.33 -11.76
N PRO A 213 -9.82 2.29 -10.58
CA PRO A 213 -8.43 1.88 -10.47
C PRO A 213 -8.24 0.43 -10.89
N HIS A 214 -7.22 0.15 -11.70
CA HIS A 214 -6.91 -1.20 -12.13
C HIS A 214 -5.43 -1.40 -12.44
N TYR A 215 -5.02 -2.67 -12.49
CA TYR A 215 -3.66 -3.06 -12.83
C TYR A 215 -3.47 -2.89 -14.34
N LEU A 216 -2.78 -1.84 -14.78
CA LEU A 216 -2.29 -1.75 -16.16
C LEU A 216 -0.87 -2.30 -16.23
N ASP A 217 -0.53 -3.00 -17.32
CA ASP A 217 0.77 -3.64 -17.56
C ASP A 217 1.96 -2.66 -17.65
N ARG A 218 1.76 -1.38 -17.33
CA ARG A 218 2.80 -0.35 -17.30
C ARG A 218 2.75 0.44 -15.98
N PHE A 219 3.49 -0.08 -15.00
CA PHE A 219 4.19 0.65 -13.94
C PHE A 219 3.45 1.55 -12.93
N GLN A 220 2.12 1.54 -12.86
CA GLN A 220 1.40 2.07 -11.69
C GLN A 220 0.28 1.11 -11.30
N ARG A 221 0.49 0.39 -10.19
CA ARG A 221 -0.59 -0.36 -9.53
C ARG A 221 -1.59 0.66 -9.02
N ASN A 222 -2.68 0.86 -9.74
CA ASN A 222 -3.75 1.75 -9.31
C ASN A 222 -4.84 1.00 -8.53
N GLY A 223 -4.94 -0.34 -8.62
CA GLY A 223 -5.92 -1.16 -7.89
C GLY A 223 -5.31 -2.27 -7.01
N PHE A 224 -6.18 -3.01 -6.31
CA PHE A 224 -5.79 -4.04 -5.34
C PHE A 224 -5.10 -5.26 -5.97
N ALA A 225 -4.20 -5.91 -5.23
CA ALA A 225 -3.57 -7.17 -5.64
C ALA A 225 -4.59 -8.33 -5.67
N PRO A 226 -4.40 -9.32 -6.57
CA PRO A 226 -5.23 -10.52 -6.63
C PRO A 226 -5.44 -11.23 -5.29
N GLU A 227 -4.40 -11.32 -4.48
CA GLU A 227 -4.41 -11.97 -3.17
C GLU A 227 -5.35 -11.23 -2.22
N PHE A 228 -5.28 -9.89 -2.21
CA PHE A 228 -6.18 -9.08 -1.40
C PHE A 228 -7.62 -9.14 -1.92
N MET A 229 -7.84 -9.14 -3.24
CA MET A 229 -9.18 -9.31 -3.82
C MET A 229 -9.82 -10.65 -3.42
N LYS A 230 -9.05 -11.75 -3.45
CA LYS A 230 -9.50 -13.06 -2.96
C LYS A 230 -9.81 -13.03 -1.47
N TYR A 231 -8.96 -12.36 -0.67
CA TYR A 231 -9.20 -12.18 0.77
C TYR A 231 -10.52 -11.43 1.02
N LEU A 232 -10.75 -10.31 0.33
CA LEU A 232 -12.01 -9.56 0.37
C LEU A 232 -13.20 -10.44 -0.03
N SER A 233 -13.05 -11.24 -1.08
CA SER A 233 -14.12 -12.13 -1.56
C SER A 233 -14.45 -13.25 -0.57
N THR A 234 -13.45 -13.79 0.11
CA THR A 234 -13.61 -14.97 0.97
C THR A 234 -14.05 -14.59 2.37
N HIS A 235 -13.33 -13.63 2.97
CA HIS A 235 -13.48 -13.31 4.39
C HIS A 235 -14.44 -12.15 4.61
N MET A 236 -14.62 -11.30 3.58
CA MET A 236 -15.34 -10.04 3.69
C MET A 236 -14.89 -9.33 4.98
N PRO A 237 -13.66 -8.79 5.12
CA PRO A 237 -13.29 -7.97 6.29
C PRO A 237 -14.07 -6.64 6.26
N HIS A 238 -14.13 -5.86 7.33
CA HIS A 238 -14.41 -4.42 7.19
C HIS A 238 -13.18 -3.73 6.62
N VAL A 239 -13.37 -2.71 5.80
CA VAL A 239 -12.26 -2.00 5.15
C VAL A 239 -12.33 -0.51 5.50
N VAL A 240 -11.26 0.01 6.08
CA VAL A 240 -11.14 1.44 6.44
C VAL A 240 -10.11 2.09 5.53
N LEU A 241 -10.58 2.96 4.63
CA LEU A 241 -9.71 3.71 3.71
C LEU A 241 -9.25 5.01 4.38
N VAL A 242 -7.94 5.18 4.53
CA VAL A 242 -7.34 6.32 5.23
C VAL A 242 -6.51 7.15 4.27
N ASP A 243 -6.89 8.42 4.10
CA ASP A 243 -6.15 9.42 3.33
C ASP A 243 -6.31 10.79 3.98
N VAL A 244 -5.40 11.71 3.66
CA VAL A 244 -5.38 13.07 4.18
C VAL A 244 -5.66 14.08 3.08
N CYS A 245 -6.34 15.16 3.42
CA CYS A 245 -6.64 16.24 2.49
C CYS A 245 -6.02 17.55 2.97
N SER A 246 -5.65 18.41 2.00
CA SER A 246 -5.14 19.74 2.36
C SER A 246 -6.22 20.56 3.07
N PRO A 247 -5.85 21.35 4.10
CA PRO A 247 -6.78 22.00 5.03
C PRO A 247 -7.54 23.19 4.45
N ARG A 248 -7.54 23.38 3.11
CA ARG A 248 -8.20 24.53 2.48
C ARG A 248 -9.63 24.65 2.99
N ALA A 249 -9.97 25.86 3.43
CA ALA A 249 -11.25 26.17 4.04
C ALA A 249 -12.39 25.78 3.10
N THR A 250 -13.26 24.95 3.63
CA THR A 250 -14.46 24.50 2.95
C THR A 250 -15.58 24.58 3.97
N GLU A 251 -16.13 25.79 4.15
CA GLU A 251 -16.97 26.14 5.30
C GLU A 251 -18.18 25.22 5.47
N ASN A 252 -18.66 24.59 4.38
CA ASN A 252 -19.91 23.84 4.36
C ASN A 252 -19.75 22.32 4.31
N TYR A 253 -18.54 21.78 4.08
CA TYR A 253 -18.36 20.36 3.78
C TYR A 253 -17.10 19.76 4.39
N THR A 254 -17.16 18.47 4.70
CA THR A 254 -15.97 17.69 5.04
C THR A 254 -15.29 17.28 3.75
N LYS A 255 -14.09 17.78 3.52
CA LYS A 255 -13.33 17.41 2.33
C LYS A 255 -12.67 16.05 2.53
N ILE A 256 -12.86 15.17 1.56
CA ILE A 256 -12.13 13.90 1.47
C ILE A 256 -11.18 13.97 0.27
N ALA A 257 -10.04 13.28 0.37
CA ALA A 257 -9.09 13.22 -0.73
C ALA A 257 -9.73 12.64 -1.99
N ARG A 258 -9.47 13.28 -3.14
CA ARG A 258 -10.03 12.85 -4.43
C ARG A 258 -9.67 11.40 -4.77
N GLY A 259 -8.48 10.94 -4.36
CA GLY A 259 -8.05 9.56 -4.57
C GLY A 259 -8.97 8.51 -3.94
N ILE A 260 -9.61 8.82 -2.80
CA ILE A 260 -10.56 7.89 -2.17
C ILE A 260 -11.75 7.59 -3.10
N ARG A 261 -12.15 8.52 -3.98
CA ARG A 261 -13.22 8.29 -4.95
C ARG A 261 -12.92 7.11 -5.86
N ASP A 262 -11.69 6.99 -6.35
CA ASP A 262 -11.31 5.89 -7.24
C ASP A 262 -11.48 4.55 -6.53
N LEU A 263 -11.10 4.48 -5.25
CA LEU A 263 -11.32 3.29 -4.42
C LEU A 263 -12.81 3.02 -4.17
N VAL A 264 -13.61 4.05 -3.93
CA VAL A 264 -15.08 3.91 -3.81
C VAL A 264 -15.67 3.36 -5.12
N ASN A 265 -15.24 3.88 -6.28
CA ASN A 265 -15.64 3.38 -7.60
C ASN A 265 -15.23 1.91 -7.78
N TRP A 266 -14.05 1.51 -7.30
CA TRP A 266 -13.61 0.12 -7.30
C TRP A 266 -14.52 -0.77 -6.44
N PHE A 267 -14.91 -0.33 -5.25
CA PHE A 267 -15.85 -1.06 -4.41
C PHE A 267 -17.26 -1.14 -5.03
N MET A 268 -17.66 -0.17 -5.86
CA MET A 268 -18.89 -0.31 -6.67
C MET A 268 -18.77 -1.44 -7.69
N VAL A 269 -17.61 -1.60 -8.35
CA VAL A 269 -17.36 -2.74 -9.24
C VAL A 269 -17.38 -4.06 -8.47
N PHE A 270 -16.69 -4.13 -7.33
CA PHE A 270 -16.69 -5.30 -6.45
C PHE A 270 -18.13 -5.70 -6.06
N ASN A 271 -18.91 -4.73 -5.58
CA ASN A 271 -20.30 -4.95 -5.20
C ASN A 271 -21.16 -5.40 -6.38
N HIS A 272 -20.96 -4.83 -7.57
CA HIS A 272 -21.68 -5.22 -8.78
C HIS A 272 -21.42 -6.68 -9.16
N ILE A 273 -20.16 -7.14 -9.11
CA ILE A 273 -19.81 -8.55 -9.34
C ILE A 273 -20.48 -9.44 -8.29
N ARG A 274 -20.34 -9.09 -7.01
CA ARG A 274 -20.92 -9.87 -5.91
C ARG A 274 -22.44 -9.95 -5.97
N ALA A 275 -23.06 -8.88 -6.43
CA ALA A 275 -24.51 -8.77 -6.63
C ALA A 275 -24.99 -9.41 -7.94
N GLN A 276 -24.09 -9.93 -8.79
CA GLN A 276 -24.41 -10.45 -10.12
C GLN A 276 -25.15 -9.41 -11.00
N GLY A 277 -24.79 -8.13 -10.83
CA GLY A 277 -25.41 -7.01 -11.53
C GLY A 277 -26.70 -6.48 -10.93
N ASP A 278 -27.23 -7.07 -9.85
CA ASP A 278 -28.43 -6.59 -9.18
C ASP A 278 -28.15 -5.36 -8.30
N ARG A 279 -28.44 -4.18 -8.86
CA ARG A 279 -28.24 -2.87 -8.22
C ARG A 279 -29.00 -2.70 -6.91
N SER A 280 -30.14 -3.37 -6.75
CA SER A 280 -30.97 -3.24 -5.55
C SER A 280 -30.25 -3.71 -4.28
N ARG A 281 -29.18 -4.50 -4.44
CA ARG A 281 -28.41 -5.12 -3.35
C ARG A 281 -27.26 -4.27 -2.79
N TYR A 282 -26.92 -3.13 -3.39
CA TYR A 282 -25.78 -2.33 -2.93
C TYR A 282 -25.91 -0.82 -3.11
N VAL A 283 -26.83 -0.34 -3.95
CA VAL A 283 -26.96 1.11 -4.19
C VAL A 283 -27.50 1.86 -2.98
N SER A 284 -28.40 1.26 -2.20
CA SER A 284 -28.95 1.88 -0.98
C SER A 284 -27.88 2.13 0.09
N ASP A 285 -26.91 1.22 0.15
CA ASP A 285 -25.92 1.14 1.22
C ASP A 285 -24.63 1.90 0.86
N SER A 286 -24.57 2.47 -0.35
CA SER A 286 -23.48 3.35 -0.79
C SER A 286 -23.77 4.81 -0.44
N SER A 287 -22.74 5.57 -0.07
CA SER A 287 -22.82 7.02 0.07
C SER A 287 -22.91 7.76 -1.27
N LEU A 288 -22.64 7.07 -2.40
CA LEU A 288 -22.75 7.67 -3.72
C LEU A 288 -24.21 7.86 -4.16
N PRO A 289 -24.55 9.01 -4.78
CA PRO A 289 -25.86 9.19 -5.40
C PRO A 289 -26.17 8.13 -6.46
N SER A 290 -27.42 7.65 -6.50
CA SER A 290 -27.85 6.59 -7.43
C SER A 290 -27.59 6.90 -8.91
N HIS A 291 -27.67 8.17 -9.30
CA HIS A 291 -27.38 8.63 -10.65
C HIS A 291 -25.89 8.53 -10.99
N GLN A 292 -24.98 8.76 -10.03
CA GLN A 292 -23.53 8.59 -10.22
C GLN A 292 -23.21 7.10 -10.41
N VAL A 293 -23.81 6.21 -9.62
CA VAL A 293 -23.63 4.76 -9.79
C VAL A 293 -24.12 4.31 -11.17
N ALA A 294 -25.29 4.80 -11.62
CA ALA A 294 -25.83 4.49 -12.94
C ALA A 294 -24.93 4.97 -14.08
N GLU A 295 -24.21 6.07 -13.89
CA GLU A 295 -23.28 6.59 -14.87
C GLU A 295 -21.95 5.84 -14.86
N LEU A 296 -21.44 5.52 -13.67
CA LEU A 296 -20.24 4.72 -13.48
C LEU A 296 -20.38 3.35 -14.14
N GLU A 297 -21.53 2.68 -14.00
CA GLU A 297 -21.80 1.38 -14.63
C GLU A 297 -21.77 1.41 -16.17
N LYS A 298 -22.04 2.58 -16.79
CA LYS A 298 -21.97 2.77 -18.25
C LYS A 298 -20.57 3.11 -18.73
N TRP A 299 -19.64 3.38 -17.82
CA TRP A 299 -18.28 3.76 -18.17
C TRP A 299 -17.46 2.54 -18.55
N TRP A 300 -16.67 2.65 -19.62
CA TRP A 300 -15.92 1.51 -20.16
C TRP A 300 -14.93 0.90 -19.16
N GLU A 301 -14.32 1.71 -18.28
CA GLU A 301 -13.41 1.18 -17.25
C GLU A 301 -14.15 0.28 -16.26
N PHE A 302 -15.40 0.60 -15.92
CA PHE A 302 -16.19 -0.23 -15.01
C PHE A 302 -16.34 -1.66 -15.54
N GLU A 303 -16.73 -1.81 -16.81
CA GLU A 303 -16.85 -3.12 -17.44
C GLU A 303 -15.51 -3.84 -17.58
N VAL A 304 -14.45 -3.12 -18.00
CA VAL A 304 -13.10 -3.70 -18.17
C VAL A 304 -12.59 -4.23 -16.84
N VAL A 305 -12.71 -3.44 -15.78
CA VAL A 305 -12.29 -3.85 -14.44
C VAL A 305 -13.15 -5.01 -13.96
N ALA A 306 -14.48 -4.94 -14.11
CA ALA A 306 -15.39 -5.99 -13.70
C ALA A 306 -15.01 -7.36 -14.29
N ARG A 307 -14.78 -7.40 -15.61
CA ARG A 307 -14.35 -8.62 -16.33
C ARG A 307 -12.99 -9.12 -15.86
N ARG A 308 -12.07 -8.22 -15.51
CA ARG A 308 -10.69 -8.59 -15.13
C ARG A 308 -10.62 -9.17 -13.73
N ILE A 309 -11.37 -8.59 -12.79
CA ILE A 309 -11.31 -8.97 -11.38
C ILE A 309 -12.31 -10.08 -11.02
N SER A 310 -13.27 -10.38 -11.88
CA SER A 310 -14.30 -11.43 -11.65
C SER A 310 -13.71 -12.81 -11.39
N GLN A 311 -12.53 -13.13 -11.93
CA GLN A 311 -11.83 -14.39 -11.66
C GLN A 311 -11.36 -14.55 -10.19
N TRP A 312 -11.39 -13.47 -9.40
CA TRP A 312 -10.97 -13.46 -7.99
C TRP A 312 -12.11 -13.13 -7.03
N ILE A 313 -13.31 -12.82 -7.53
CA ILE A 313 -14.45 -12.37 -6.75
C ILE A 313 -15.66 -13.23 -7.05
N GLU A 314 -16.21 -13.84 -6.01
CA GLU A 314 -17.39 -14.68 -6.11
C GLU A 314 -18.67 -13.92 -5.74
N PRO A 315 -19.84 -14.31 -6.29
CA PRO A 315 -21.13 -13.80 -5.85
C PRO A 315 -21.33 -13.87 -4.33
N GLY A 316 -22.07 -12.93 -3.74
CA GLY A 316 -22.45 -12.98 -2.32
C GLY A 316 -22.70 -11.60 -1.68
N PRO A 317 -22.40 -11.40 -0.38
CA PRO A 317 -22.65 -10.14 0.32
C PRO A 317 -21.88 -8.96 -0.28
N THR A 318 -22.40 -7.75 -0.12
CA THR A 318 -21.81 -6.50 -0.64
C THR A 318 -21.31 -5.62 0.51
N TYR A 319 -20.51 -4.60 0.18
CA TYR A 319 -20.08 -3.58 1.12
C TYR A 319 -21.05 -2.39 1.13
N GLY A 320 -21.43 -1.94 2.32
CA GLY A 320 -21.89 -0.57 2.53
C GLY A 320 -20.70 0.40 2.54
N ILE A 321 -20.91 1.63 2.09
CA ILE A 321 -19.87 2.68 2.04
C ILE A 321 -20.37 3.90 2.81
N SER A 322 -19.60 4.29 3.82
CA SER A 322 -19.83 5.50 4.61
C SER A 322 -18.54 6.33 4.71
N HIS A 323 -18.65 7.50 5.34
CA HIS A 323 -17.55 8.43 5.53
C HIS A 323 -17.35 8.71 7.00
N TRP A 324 -16.10 8.97 7.37
CA TRP A 324 -15.75 9.32 8.73
C TRP A 324 -14.71 10.43 8.72
N ALA A 325 -14.83 11.34 9.67
CA ALA A 325 -13.84 12.36 10.04
C ALA A 325 -14.07 12.75 11.51
N PRO A 326 -13.06 13.29 12.21
CA PRO A 326 -13.25 13.79 13.57
C PRO A 326 -14.37 14.84 13.71
N ASP A 327 -14.57 15.65 12.66
CA ASP A 327 -15.68 16.60 12.53
C ASP A 327 -16.38 16.35 11.19
N LEU A 328 -17.26 15.34 11.14
CA LEU A 328 -18.02 15.00 9.95
C LEU A 328 -19.24 15.92 9.80
N ARG A 329 -19.17 16.81 8.81
CA ARG A 329 -20.26 17.67 8.36
C ARG A 329 -21.33 16.86 7.63
N LYS A 330 -22.55 17.44 7.53
CA LYS A 330 -23.71 16.88 6.82
C LYS A 330 -23.44 16.53 5.36
N GLU A 331 -22.46 17.20 4.76
CA GLU A 331 -22.05 16.98 3.37
C GLU A 331 -20.55 16.73 3.31
N VAL A 332 -20.18 15.85 2.40
CA VAL A 332 -18.81 15.46 2.09
C VAL A 332 -18.50 15.92 0.68
N LEU A 333 -17.36 16.60 0.49
CA LEU A 333 -16.82 16.87 -0.83
C LEU A 333 -15.79 15.81 -1.20
N MET A 334 -16.13 14.97 -2.16
CA MET A 334 -15.27 13.94 -2.73
C MET A 334 -14.88 14.32 -4.16
N GLY A 335 -13.72 14.96 -4.30
CA GLY A 335 -13.33 15.58 -5.58
C GLY A 335 -14.21 16.79 -5.89
N GLU A 336 -15.05 16.68 -6.91
CA GLU A 336 -16.07 17.67 -7.29
C GLU A 336 -17.50 17.26 -6.90
N LEU A 337 -17.67 16.08 -6.28
CA LEU A 337 -18.97 15.55 -5.88
C LEU A 337 -19.29 15.96 -4.44
N VAL A 338 -20.43 16.62 -4.26
CA VAL A 338 -21.03 16.85 -2.94
C VAL A 338 -22.02 15.73 -2.67
N ILE A 339 -21.83 15.02 -1.57
CA ILE A 339 -22.68 13.89 -1.18
C ILE A 339 -23.08 14.02 0.29
N PRO A 340 -24.28 13.54 0.68
CA PRO A 340 -24.68 13.56 2.08
C PRO A 340 -23.79 12.63 2.91
N SER A 341 -23.41 13.06 4.11
CA SER A 341 -22.83 12.18 5.11
C SER A 341 -23.89 11.18 5.55
N LYS A 342 -23.79 9.92 5.11
CA LYS A 342 -24.54 8.83 5.71
C LYS A 342 -23.81 8.40 6.99
N PRO A 343 -24.51 8.29 8.13
CA PRO A 343 -23.92 7.78 9.37
C PRO A 343 -23.45 6.34 9.23
#